data_AF-A0A7X3Z6M7-F1
#
_entry.id   AF-A0A7X3Z6M7-F1
#
_cell.length_a   1.000
_cell.length_b   1.000
_cell.length_c   1.000
_cell.angle_alpha   90.00
_cell.angle_beta   90.00
_cell.angle_gamma   90.00
#
_symmetry.space_group_name_H-M   'P 1'
#
loop_
_entity.id
_entity.type
_entity.pdbx_description
1 polymer ?
#
loop_
_entity_poly.entity_id
_entity_poly.type
_entity_poly.pdbx_seq_one_letter_code
_entity_poly.pdbx_strand_id
1 'polypeptide(L)'
;FIGTGRFSDSLAAAYAAGGPDPDRLLAEVGAAVESCGLQVVGQQAVPFDGGGYTLVWVLAESHLVLHLWPEQGYATADLHVCDYRVSNADRARQACRVVATLCFAPGSDQWNEMAVGGREENEEADAVPVAISGLDGKQTSLCSATITEEVTVTP
;
A
#
# COMPACT_ATOMS: atom_id res chain seq x y z
N PHE A 1 -8.31 -7.60 -1.24
CA PHE A 1 -7.38 -8.65 -0.76
C PHE A 1 -6.73 -8.13 0.50
N ILE A 2 -6.85 -8.86 1.61
CA ILE A 2 -6.23 -8.47 2.88
C ILE A 2 -5.16 -9.50 3.22
N GLY A 3 -3.91 -9.04 3.31
CA GLY A 3 -2.72 -9.84 3.58
C GLY A 3 -2.11 -9.54 4.94
N THR A 4 -1.49 -10.55 5.55
CA THR A 4 -0.62 -10.38 6.72
C THR A 4 0.55 -11.36 6.65
N GLY A 5 1.74 -10.94 7.09
CA GLY A 5 2.93 -11.80 7.08
C GLY A 5 4.05 -11.23 7.94
N ARG A 6 4.97 -12.09 8.36
CA ARG A 6 6.22 -11.65 9.01
C ARG A 6 7.07 -10.90 8.00
N PHE A 7 7.90 -9.96 8.42
CA PHE A 7 8.82 -9.29 7.49
C PHE A 7 9.69 -10.27 6.71
N SER A 8 9.89 -9.97 5.43
CA SER A 8 10.93 -10.61 4.62
C SER A 8 12.32 -10.38 5.24
N ASP A 9 13.30 -11.22 4.87
CA ASP A 9 14.68 -11.07 5.36
C ASP A 9 15.25 -9.68 5.03
N SER A 10 14.91 -9.14 3.85
CA SER A 10 15.32 -7.81 3.41
C SER A 10 14.74 -6.71 4.32
N LEU A 11 13.44 -6.77 4.59
CA LEU A 11 12.77 -5.77 5.42
C LEU A 11 13.21 -5.87 6.90
N ALA A 12 13.38 -7.10 7.41
CA ALA A 12 13.91 -7.34 8.74
C ALA A 12 15.36 -6.80 8.88
N ALA A 13 16.20 -7.03 7.88
CA ALA A 13 17.56 -6.49 7.85
C ALA A 13 17.58 -4.95 7.79
N ALA A 14 16.67 -4.33 7.03
CA ALA A 14 16.53 -2.88 6.99
C ALA A 14 16.17 -2.31 8.37
N TYR A 15 15.23 -2.94 9.09
CA TYR A 15 14.91 -2.53 10.45
C TYR A 15 16.05 -2.75 11.45
N ALA A 16 16.82 -3.83 11.31
CA ALA A 16 18.03 -4.04 12.11
C ALA A 16 19.12 -2.97 11.85
N ALA A 17 19.09 -2.34 10.67
CA ALA A 17 20.01 -1.27 10.27
C ALA A 17 19.51 0.15 10.56
N GLY A 18 18.40 0.30 11.32
CA GLY A 18 17.85 1.61 11.71
C GLY A 18 16.54 2.00 11.01
N GLY A 19 15.98 1.11 10.18
CA GLY A 19 14.71 1.29 9.49
C GLY A 19 14.86 1.30 7.96
N PRO A 20 13.82 0.93 7.20
CA PRO A 20 13.83 1.03 5.75
C PRO A 20 13.83 2.51 5.31
N ASP A 21 14.44 2.77 4.16
CA ASP A 21 14.20 4.00 3.41
C ASP A 21 12.79 3.94 2.81
N PRO A 22 11.84 4.77 3.26
CA PRO A 22 10.47 4.70 2.80
C PRO A 22 10.34 5.03 1.31
N ASP A 23 11.14 5.95 0.77
CA ASP A 23 11.06 6.33 -0.65
C ASP A 23 11.54 5.20 -1.55
N ARG A 24 12.59 4.49 -1.12
CA ARG A 24 13.06 3.28 -1.82
C ARG A 24 12.01 2.17 -1.79
N LEU A 25 11.38 1.94 -0.63
CA LEU A 25 10.35 0.92 -0.49
C LEU A 25 9.10 1.25 -1.31
N LEU A 26 8.70 2.52 -1.33
CA LEU A 26 7.66 3.05 -2.21
C LEU A 26 7.95 2.75 -3.68
N ALA A 27 9.15 3.08 -4.15
CA ALA A 27 9.56 2.87 -5.53
C ALA A 27 9.62 1.38 -5.91
N GLU A 28 10.18 0.53 -5.06
CA GLU A 28 10.36 -0.90 -5.34
C GLU A 28 9.03 -1.65 -5.41
N VAL A 29 8.17 -1.48 -4.41
CA VAL A 29 6.84 -2.11 -4.40
C VAL A 29 5.95 -1.52 -5.49
N GLY A 30 6.00 -0.20 -5.70
CA GLY A 30 5.27 0.47 -6.78
C GLY A 30 5.61 -0.12 -8.16
N ALA A 31 6.91 -0.21 -8.49
CA ALA A 31 7.36 -0.80 -9.74
C ALA A 31 6.96 -2.29 -9.89
N ALA A 32 6.99 -3.06 -8.80
CA ALA A 32 6.56 -4.47 -8.81
C ALA A 32 5.06 -4.59 -9.09
N VAL A 33 4.24 -3.73 -8.48
CA VAL A 33 2.79 -3.66 -8.73
C VAL A 33 2.51 -3.24 -10.17
N GLU A 34 3.25 -2.27 -10.69
CA GLU A 34 3.14 -1.84 -12.10
C GLU A 34 3.47 -2.96 -13.08
N SER A 35 4.46 -3.79 -12.77
CA SER A 35 4.80 -4.97 -13.58
C SER A 35 3.67 -6.02 -13.66
N CYS A 36 2.70 -5.96 -12.75
CA CYS A 36 1.50 -6.80 -12.77
C CYS A 36 0.36 -6.21 -13.64
N GLY A 37 0.59 -5.06 -14.28
CA GLY A 37 -0.41 -4.39 -15.12
C GLY A 37 -1.42 -3.53 -14.34
N LEU A 38 -1.12 -3.20 -13.08
CA LEU A 38 -1.83 -2.18 -12.31
C LEU A 38 -1.14 -0.83 -12.48
N GLN A 39 -1.87 0.28 -12.50
CA GLN A 39 -1.28 1.60 -12.72
C GLN A 39 -1.21 2.37 -11.40
N VAL A 40 -0.01 2.72 -10.95
CA VAL A 40 0.19 3.61 -9.80
C VAL A 40 0.02 5.06 -10.26
N VAL A 41 -0.77 5.83 -9.51
CA VAL A 41 -1.08 7.23 -9.84
C VAL A 41 -0.55 8.22 -8.81
N GLY A 42 -0.20 7.71 -7.64
CA GLY A 42 0.39 8.46 -6.55
C GLY A 42 0.82 7.50 -5.45
N GLN A 43 1.76 7.92 -4.62
CA GLN A 43 2.23 7.14 -3.50
C GLN A 43 2.68 8.02 -2.34
N GLN A 44 2.55 7.53 -1.10
CA GLN A 44 2.89 8.27 0.10
C GLN A 44 3.32 7.31 1.21
N ALA A 45 4.35 7.70 1.96
CA ALA A 45 4.74 7.08 3.22
C ALA A 45 4.38 8.02 4.38
N VAL A 46 3.81 7.45 5.45
CA VAL A 46 3.52 8.15 6.69
C VAL A 46 4.25 7.41 7.82
N PRO A 47 5.28 8.02 8.44
CA PRO A 47 5.99 7.42 9.56
C PRO A 47 5.17 7.52 10.86
N PHE A 48 5.40 6.58 11.76
CA PHE A 48 4.90 6.58 13.13
C PHE A 48 6.04 6.39 14.14
N ASP A 49 5.79 6.77 15.39
CA ASP A 49 6.71 6.52 16.49
C ASP A 49 7.03 5.01 16.60
N GLY A 50 8.29 4.69 16.89
CA GLY A 50 8.77 3.30 16.89
C GLY A 50 9.20 2.76 15.52
N GLY A 51 9.14 3.57 14.47
CA GLY A 51 9.65 3.23 13.13
C GLY A 51 8.63 2.50 12.24
N GLY A 52 7.38 2.41 12.67
CA GLY A 52 6.28 1.91 11.85
C GLY A 52 5.97 2.86 10.70
N TYR A 53 5.36 2.31 9.64
CA TYR A 53 4.92 3.09 8.48
C TYR A 53 3.54 2.65 8.01
N THR A 54 2.75 3.61 7.54
CA THR A 54 1.68 3.35 6.57
C THR A 54 2.19 3.81 5.21
N LEU A 55 2.27 2.90 4.25
CA LEU A 55 2.62 3.15 2.87
C LEU A 55 1.37 2.98 2.01
N VAL A 56 1.10 3.93 1.12
CA VAL A 56 -0.07 3.91 0.26
C VAL A 56 0.36 4.11 -1.18
N TRP A 57 -0.19 3.30 -2.07
CA TRP A 57 -0.19 3.52 -3.51
C TRP A 57 -1.64 3.71 -3.95
N VAL A 58 -1.94 4.89 -4.49
CA VAL A 58 -3.20 5.10 -5.19
C VAL A 58 -3.02 4.45 -6.55
N LEU A 59 -3.95 3.56 -6.90
CA LEU A 59 -3.99 2.93 -8.21
C LEU A 59 -5.08 3.60 -9.06
N ALA A 60 -5.03 3.44 -10.39
CA ALA A 60 -6.10 3.91 -11.26
C ALA A 60 -7.42 3.22 -10.87
N GLU A 61 -8.24 3.94 -10.09
CA GLU A 61 -9.53 3.52 -9.52
C GLU A 61 -9.46 2.48 -8.38
N SER A 62 -8.34 2.41 -7.63
CA SER A 62 -8.25 1.58 -6.40
C SER A 62 -7.06 1.95 -5.50
N HIS A 63 -6.56 1.02 -4.66
CA HIS A 63 -5.39 1.27 -3.81
C HIS A 63 -4.67 -0.02 -3.40
N LEU A 64 -3.38 0.14 -3.10
CA LEU A 64 -2.60 -0.77 -2.24
C LEU A 64 -2.17 0.00 -0.99
N VAL A 65 -2.33 -0.60 0.18
CA VAL A 65 -1.83 -0.08 1.46
C VAL A 65 -0.96 -1.14 2.12
N LEU A 66 0.19 -0.74 2.68
CA LEU A 66 0.99 -1.55 3.58
C LEU A 66 1.11 -0.86 4.94
N HIS A 67 0.96 -1.63 6.00
CA HIS A 67 1.28 -1.20 7.36
C HIS A 67 2.44 -2.02 7.89
N LEU A 68 3.49 -1.36 8.37
CA LEU A 68 4.69 -1.98 8.92
C LEU A 68 4.69 -1.83 10.44
N TRP A 69 4.81 -2.95 11.15
CA TRP A 69 4.79 -3.02 12.62
C TRP A 69 6.12 -3.61 13.12
N PRO A 70 7.21 -2.83 13.16
CA PRO A 70 8.55 -3.35 13.46
C PRO A 70 8.68 -3.95 14.85
N GLU A 71 7.94 -3.44 15.83
CA GLU A 71 7.95 -3.92 17.20
C GLU A 71 7.39 -5.34 17.35
N GLN A 72 6.64 -5.83 16.34
CA GLN A 72 6.16 -7.20 16.27
C GLN A 72 6.73 -7.98 15.06
N GLY A 73 7.52 -7.32 14.20
CA GLY A 73 8.18 -7.93 13.04
C GLY A 73 7.22 -8.44 11.97
N TYR A 74 6.05 -7.81 11.81
CA TYR A 74 5.07 -8.18 10.78
C TYR A 74 4.53 -6.96 10.04
N ALA A 75 3.98 -7.21 8.85
CA ALA A 75 3.28 -6.23 8.05
C ALA A 75 1.89 -6.73 7.66
N THR A 76 0.99 -5.80 7.39
CA THR A 76 -0.30 -6.08 6.75
C THR A 76 -0.39 -5.37 5.41
N ALA A 77 -1.22 -5.91 4.52
CA ALA A 77 -1.47 -5.38 3.20
C ALA A 77 -2.97 -5.32 2.92
N ASP A 78 -3.44 -4.25 2.28
CA ASP A 78 -4.77 -4.17 1.68
C ASP A 78 -4.62 -3.79 0.21
N LEU A 79 -4.94 -4.73 -0.68
CA LEU A 79 -5.06 -4.47 -2.11
C LEU A 79 -6.52 -4.51 -2.52
N HIS A 80 -7.05 -3.34 -2.86
CA HIS A 80 -8.33 -3.20 -3.51
C HIS A 80 -8.13 -3.01 -5.01
N VAL A 81 -8.96 -3.63 -5.85
CA VAL A 81 -9.01 -3.41 -7.30
C VAL A 81 -10.47 -3.30 -7.75
N CYS A 82 -10.73 -2.55 -8.81
CA CYS A 82 -12.05 -2.43 -9.41
C CYS A 82 -12.10 -3.15 -10.76
N ASP A 83 -13.13 -3.94 -10.99
CA ASP A 83 -13.35 -4.67 -12.26
C ASP A 83 -14.25 -3.86 -13.22
N TYR A 84 -14.09 -2.53 -13.27
CA TYR A 84 -15.04 -1.65 -13.99
C TYR A 84 -15.12 -1.93 -15.50
N ARG A 85 -13.97 -2.16 -16.15
CA ARG A 85 -13.87 -2.43 -17.60
C ARG A 85 -13.47 -3.87 -17.90
N VAL A 86 -12.47 -4.36 -17.18
CA VAL A 86 -11.90 -5.69 -17.36
C VAL A 86 -11.67 -6.27 -15.98
N SER A 87 -11.78 -7.60 -15.82
CA SER A 87 -11.44 -8.19 -14.53
C SER A 87 -9.96 -7.97 -14.23
N ASN A 88 -9.69 -7.40 -13.06
CA ASN A 88 -8.37 -7.19 -12.50
C ASN A 88 -8.01 -8.29 -11.48
N ALA A 89 -8.83 -9.33 -11.31
CA ALA A 89 -8.62 -10.38 -10.33
C ALA A 89 -7.26 -11.07 -10.47
N ASP A 90 -6.85 -11.44 -11.69
CA ASP A 90 -5.57 -12.13 -11.91
C ASP A 90 -4.38 -11.20 -11.71
N ARG A 91 -4.50 -9.94 -12.12
CA ARG A 91 -3.50 -8.90 -11.87
C ARG A 91 -3.35 -8.64 -10.38
N ALA A 92 -4.46 -8.62 -9.64
CA ALA A 92 -4.47 -8.44 -8.19
C ALA A 92 -3.83 -9.62 -7.47
N ARG A 93 -4.13 -10.87 -7.88
CA ARG A 93 -3.46 -12.06 -7.35
C ARG A 93 -1.95 -12.03 -7.64
N GLN A 94 -1.55 -11.58 -8.83
CA GLN A 94 -0.14 -11.42 -9.17
C GLN A 94 0.52 -10.33 -8.31
N ALA A 95 -0.15 -9.19 -8.12
CA ALA A 95 0.30 -8.11 -7.24
C ALA A 95 0.47 -8.60 -5.79
N CYS A 96 -0.47 -9.39 -5.26
CA CYS A 96 -0.35 -10.00 -3.93
C CYS A 96 0.90 -10.88 -3.82
N ARG A 97 1.22 -11.69 -4.84
CA ARG A 97 2.42 -12.55 -4.85
C ARG A 97 3.72 -11.74 -4.86
N VAL A 98 3.81 -10.69 -5.67
CA VAL A 98 5.03 -9.86 -5.71
C VAL A 98 5.20 -9.05 -4.42
N VAL A 99 4.11 -8.51 -3.87
CA VAL A 99 4.12 -7.84 -2.56
C VAL A 99 4.55 -8.81 -1.47
N ALA A 100 4.02 -10.04 -1.45
CA ALA A 100 4.43 -11.05 -0.49
C ALA A 100 5.92 -11.41 -0.61
N THR A 101 6.44 -11.51 -1.83
CA THR A 101 7.87 -11.79 -2.06
C THR A 101 8.77 -10.68 -1.52
N LEU A 102 8.36 -9.41 -1.66
CA LEU A 102 9.16 -8.26 -1.23
C LEU A 102 9.03 -8.02 0.28
N CYS A 103 7.83 -8.13 0.83
CA CYS A 103 7.51 -7.65 2.17
C CYS A 103 7.36 -8.76 3.20
N PHE A 104 7.05 -9.98 2.79
CA PHE A 104 6.77 -11.09 3.70
C PHE A 104 7.85 -12.19 3.66
N ALA A 105 8.10 -12.83 4.80
CA ALA A 105 8.92 -14.02 4.86
C ALA A 105 8.25 -15.15 4.05
N PRO A 106 9.02 -15.96 3.30
CA PRO A 106 8.46 -17.05 2.50
C PRO A 106 7.55 -17.99 3.33
N GLY A 107 6.32 -18.17 2.87
CA GLY A 107 5.34 -19.05 3.53
C GLY A 107 4.73 -18.49 4.82
N SER A 108 4.99 -17.24 5.17
CA SER A 108 4.38 -16.57 6.32
C SER A 108 3.12 -15.78 5.98
N ASP A 109 2.87 -15.54 4.69
CA ASP A 109 1.79 -14.70 4.23
C ASP A 109 0.45 -15.43 4.22
N GLN A 110 -0.57 -14.76 4.73
CA GLN A 110 -1.96 -15.20 4.72
C GLN A 110 -2.79 -14.13 4.03
N TRP A 111 -3.52 -14.52 2.98
CA TRP A 111 -4.34 -13.61 2.19
C TRP A 111 -5.80 -14.03 2.20
N ASN A 112 -6.68 -13.08 2.49
CA ASN A 112 -8.12 -13.20 2.30
C ASN A 112 -8.54 -12.43 1.05
N GLU A 113 -9.09 -13.15 0.08
CA GLU A 113 -9.73 -12.58 -1.11
C GLU A 113 -11.22 -12.40 -0.83
N MET A 114 -11.73 -11.20 -1.10
CA MET A 114 -13.15 -10.87 -0.97
C MET A 114 -13.60 -10.20 -2.25
N ALA A 115 -14.63 -10.76 -2.88
CA ALA A 115 -15.33 -10.13 -4.01
C ALA A 115 -16.55 -9.38 -3.47
N VAL A 116 -16.68 -8.10 -3.82
CA VAL A 116 -17.79 -7.24 -3.37
C VAL A 116 -18.58 -6.75 -4.59
N GLY A 117 -19.80 -7.25 -4.73
CA GLY A 117 -20.72 -6.87 -5.81
C GLY A 117 -20.64 -7.76 -7.06
N GLY A 118 -21.79 -8.01 -7.69
CA GLY A 118 -21.90 -8.71 -8.97
C GLY A 118 -22.59 -7.79 -9.98
N ARG A 119 -21.94 -7.54 -11.12
CA ARG A 119 -22.61 -7.13 -12.35
C ARG A 119 -22.49 -8.29 -13.33
N GLU A 120 -23.58 -8.59 -14.03
CA GLU A 120 -23.59 -9.53 -15.14
C GLU A 120 -22.55 -9.09 -16.18
N GLU A 121 -21.75 -10.05 -16.65
CA GLU A 121 -20.69 -9.87 -17.64
C GLU A 121 -21.25 -9.18 -18.90
N ASN A 122 -20.79 -7.97 -19.20
CA ASN A 122 -20.95 -7.39 -20.53
C ASN A 122 -19.58 -7.42 -21.22
N GLU A 123 -19.44 -8.32 -22.18
CA GLU A 123 -18.28 -8.48 -23.07
C GLU A 123 -18.13 -7.28 -24.01
N GLU A 124 -17.55 -6.17 -23.55
CA GLU A 124 -16.78 -5.23 -24.41
C GLU A 124 -16.29 -4.05 -23.56
N ALA A 125 -15.04 -4.09 -23.10
CA ALA A 125 -14.31 -2.88 -22.80
C ALA A 125 -12.83 -3.09 -23.13
N ASP A 126 -12.49 -2.66 -24.34
CA ASP A 126 -11.16 -2.65 -24.90
C ASP A 126 -10.18 -1.83 -24.03
N ALA A 127 -8.90 -2.21 -24.08
CA ALA A 127 -7.83 -1.70 -23.24
C ALA A 127 -7.46 -0.24 -23.59
N VAL A 128 -8.25 0.73 -23.13
CA VAL A 128 -7.90 2.14 -23.22
C VAL A 128 -7.15 2.55 -21.96
N PRO A 129 -5.90 3.07 -22.05
CA PRO A 129 -5.17 3.55 -20.89
C PRO A 129 -5.98 4.66 -20.18
N VAL A 130 -6.07 4.57 -18.85
CA VAL A 130 -6.72 5.62 -18.05
C VAL A 130 -5.79 6.84 -18.05
N ALA A 131 -6.13 7.83 -18.86
CA ALA A 131 -5.51 9.16 -18.81
C ALA A 131 -6.01 9.90 -17.57
N ILE A 132 -5.38 9.64 -16.43
CA ILE A 132 -5.48 10.48 -15.24
C ILE A 132 -4.69 11.77 -15.46
N SER A 133 -5.39 12.88 -15.70
CA SER A 133 -4.79 14.20 -15.67
C SER A 133 -4.90 14.77 -14.25
N GLY A 134 -3.78 15.23 -13.67
CA GLY A 134 -3.81 16.16 -12.53
C GLY A 134 -3.42 15.65 -11.14
N LEU A 135 -2.44 14.76 -10.98
CA LEU A 135 -1.71 14.60 -9.71
C LEU A 135 -0.28 15.11 -9.87
N ASP A 136 -0.15 16.43 -10.02
CA ASP A 136 1.16 17.08 -9.94
C ASP A 136 1.64 17.02 -8.48
N GLY A 137 2.74 16.29 -8.26
CA GLY A 137 3.35 16.00 -6.96
C GLY A 137 3.90 17.21 -6.21
N LYS A 138 3.03 18.10 -5.73
CA LYS A 138 3.35 19.11 -4.71
C LYS A 138 2.20 19.26 -3.73
N GLN A 139 2.34 18.62 -2.57
CA GLN A 139 1.89 19.24 -1.33
C GLN A 139 3.00 19.19 -0.30
N THR A 140 3.66 20.34 -0.21
CA THR A 140 4.66 20.73 0.78
C THR A 140 4.06 20.80 2.18
N SER A 141 4.82 20.33 3.16
CA SER A 141 4.96 20.85 4.53
C SER A 141 3.73 21.49 5.19
N LEU A 142 3.21 20.83 6.24
CA LEU A 142 2.69 21.55 7.39
C LEU A 142 3.38 21.06 8.65
N CYS A 143 4.07 22.01 9.27
CA CYS A 143 4.80 21.91 10.51
C CYS A 143 3.89 21.55 11.70
N SER A 144 4.55 21.01 12.73
CA SER A 144 4.11 20.77 14.10
C SER A 144 2.98 21.69 14.58
N ALA A 145 1.85 21.09 14.98
CA ALA A 145 0.91 21.73 15.88
C ALA A 145 1.20 21.21 17.30
N THR A 146 1.87 22.02 18.10
CA THR A 146 1.90 21.88 19.56
C THR A 146 0.48 22.16 20.06
N ILE A 147 -0.19 21.14 20.60
CA ILE A 147 -1.43 21.34 21.36
C ILE A 147 -1.02 21.66 22.80
N THR A 148 -0.97 22.95 23.13
CA THR A 148 -1.12 23.41 24.52
C THR A 148 -2.59 23.67 24.77
N GLU A 149 -3.24 22.79 25.52
CA GLU A 149 -4.44 23.17 26.28
C GLU A 149 -4.08 23.23 27.76
N GLU A 150 -3.99 24.45 28.28
CA GLU A 150 -4.15 24.72 29.70
C GLU A 150 -5.61 24.49 30.07
N VAL A 151 -5.87 23.50 30.93
CA VAL A 151 -7.14 23.45 31.67
C VAL A 151 -6.91 24.11 33.02
N THR A 152 -7.39 25.35 33.14
CA THR A 152 -7.51 26.08 34.40
C THR A 152 -8.52 25.37 35.31
N VAL A 153 -8.03 24.82 36.43
CA VAL A 153 -8.87 24.49 37.59
C VAL A 153 -8.95 25.74 38.46
N THR A 154 -10.16 26.18 38.76
CA THR A 154 -10.43 27.25 39.75
C THR A 154 -11.44 26.74 40.78
N PRO A 155 -11.40 27.28 42.01
CA PRO A 155 -11.48 26.52 43.27
C PRO A 155 -12.86 26.01 43.69
#